data_AF-A0A8T3WWS5-F1
#
_entry.id   AF-A0A8T3WWS5-F1
#
_cell.length_a   1.000
_cell.length_b   1.000
_cell.length_c   1.000
_cell.angle_alpha   90.00
_cell.angle_beta   90.00
_cell.angle_gamma   90.00
#
_symmetry.space_group_name_H-M   'P 1'
#
loop_
_entity.id
_entity.type
_entity.pdbx_description
1 polymer ?
#
loop_
_entity_poly.entity_id
_entity_poly.type
_entity_poly.pdbx_seq_one_letter_code
_entity_poly.pdbx_strand_id
1 'polypeptide(L)'
;MVTKKNERRNLIKEERKKYIKFCPKCNSIDIYQDKSTMQSLGYLPTKYICNNCGYSSFNFPEIDINELDKLHLQNKQGVKESKNQSELIDTSYGKFYVKVMWKIVGPIFLVFGLIYIYITISSHSYEGLDLLIGMIIAILGTIMCYITFTQKQMIRMK
;
A
#
# COMPACT_ATOMS: atom_id res chain seq x y z
N MET A 1 -19.02 23.45 -55.16
CA MET A 1 -17.90 22.51 -54.86
C MET A 1 -17.39 22.76 -53.44
N VAL A 2 -18.15 22.36 -52.43
CA VAL A 2 -17.72 22.33 -51.02
C VAL A 2 -18.57 21.22 -50.41
N THR A 3 -17.96 20.18 -49.83
CA THR A 3 -18.48 19.45 -48.63
C THR A 3 -17.80 18.11 -48.32
N LYS A 4 -17.02 17.48 -49.21
CA LYS A 4 -16.33 16.21 -48.88
C LYS A 4 -15.34 16.30 -47.70
N LYS A 5 -14.89 17.50 -47.33
CA LYS A 5 -13.99 17.73 -46.18
C LYS A 5 -14.72 17.80 -44.84
N ASN A 6 -16.03 18.10 -44.82
CA ASN A 6 -16.81 18.20 -43.59
C ASN A 6 -17.31 16.84 -43.07
N GLU A 7 -17.59 15.87 -43.95
CA GLU A 7 -17.97 14.51 -43.52
C GLU A 7 -16.84 13.79 -42.77
N ARG A 8 -15.59 13.92 -43.23
CA ARG A 8 -14.44 13.30 -42.53
C ARG A 8 -14.21 13.86 -41.13
N ARG A 9 -14.59 15.11 -40.85
CA ARG A 9 -14.47 15.69 -39.50
C ARG A 9 -15.55 15.20 -38.53
N ASN A 10 -16.72 14.78 -39.04
CA ASN A 10 -17.80 14.25 -38.20
C ASN A 10 -17.57 12.78 -37.83
N LEU A 11 -17.01 11.97 -38.73
CA LEU A 11 -16.66 10.56 -38.45
C LEU A 11 -15.59 10.41 -37.36
N ILE A 12 -14.65 11.35 -37.25
CA ILE A 12 -13.58 11.32 -36.23
C ILE A 12 -14.10 11.71 -34.83
N LYS A 13 -15.29 12.32 -34.74
CA LYS A 13 -15.84 12.80 -33.46
C LYS A 13 -16.61 11.74 -32.68
N GLU A 14 -17.08 10.68 -33.35
CA GLU A 14 -17.91 9.61 -32.73
C GLU A 14 -17.10 8.50 -32.04
N GLU A 15 -15.82 8.32 -32.35
CA GLU A 15 -15.03 7.21 -31.79
C GLU A 15 -14.14 7.59 -30.59
N ARG A 16 -14.51 8.58 -29.80
CA ARG A 16 -13.95 8.66 -28.44
C ARG A 16 -14.64 7.60 -27.60
N LYS A 17 -14.13 6.36 -27.67
CA LYS A 17 -14.46 5.28 -26.74
C LYS A 17 -14.29 5.84 -25.33
N LYS A 18 -15.41 6.16 -24.71
CA LYS A 18 -15.45 6.66 -23.34
C LYS A 18 -15.42 5.42 -22.48
N TYR A 19 -14.27 5.14 -21.88
CA TYR A 19 -14.17 4.09 -20.87
C TYR A 19 -14.73 4.65 -19.57
N ILE A 20 -15.68 3.93 -18.98
CA ILE A 20 -16.22 4.27 -17.68
C ILE A 20 -15.89 3.15 -16.70
N LYS A 21 -15.44 3.55 -15.51
CA LYS A 21 -15.26 2.63 -14.38
C LYS A 21 -16.62 2.24 -13.84
N PHE A 22 -16.82 0.95 -13.57
CA PHE A 22 -18.04 0.47 -12.92
C PHE A 22 -17.70 -0.42 -11.71
N CYS A 23 -18.58 -0.44 -10.72
CA CYS A 23 -18.37 -1.21 -9.51
C CYS A 23 -18.60 -2.70 -9.77
N PRO A 24 -17.63 -3.60 -9.52
CA PRO A 24 -17.81 -5.03 -9.77
C PRO A 24 -18.82 -5.70 -8.82
N LYS A 25 -19.20 -5.04 -7.71
CA LYS A 25 -20.16 -5.60 -6.74
C LYS A 25 -21.61 -5.25 -7.04
N CYS A 26 -21.87 -4.05 -7.53
CA CYS A 26 -23.24 -3.57 -7.73
C CYS A 26 -23.52 -3.04 -9.14
N ASN A 27 -22.52 -3.10 -10.03
CA ASN A 27 -22.54 -2.56 -11.38
C ASN A 27 -22.92 -1.07 -11.47
N SER A 28 -22.82 -0.34 -10.36
CA SER A 28 -23.01 1.10 -10.37
C SER A 28 -21.81 1.80 -10.99
N ILE A 29 -22.10 2.81 -11.79
CA ILE A 29 -21.13 3.71 -12.43
C ILE A 29 -20.75 4.86 -11.46
N ASP A 30 -21.49 4.97 -10.36
CA ASP A 30 -21.31 6.01 -9.35
C ASP A 30 -20.14 5.66 -8.42
N ILE A 31 -18.94 6.08 -8.84
CA ILE A 31 -17.66 5.86 -8.17
C ILE A 31 -16.99 7.21 -7.95
N TYR A 32 -16.54 7.46 -6.73
CA TYR A 32 -15.68 8.60 -6.39
C TYR A 32 -14.28 8.13 -6.04
N GLN A 33 -13.31 9.00 -6.29
CA GLN A 33 -11.94 8.80 -5.86
C GLN A 33 -11.79 9.39 -4.46
N ASP A 34 -11.31 8.59 -3.52
CA ASP A 34 -11.00 9.03 -2.16
C ASP A 34 -9.77 9.93 -2.20
N LYS A 35 -9.96 11.22 -1.95
CA LYS A 35 -8.89 12.23 -1.93
C LYS A 35 -8.31 12.42 -0.53
N SER A 36 -8.12 11.34 0.22
CA SER A 36 -7.36 11.41 1.46
C SER A 36 -5.98 12.04 1.19
N THR A 37 -5.54 12.92 2.10
CA THR A 37 -4.42 13.87 1.91
C THR A 37 -3.12 13.19 1.46
N MET A 38 -2.91 11.93 1.83
CA MET A 38 -1.72 11.15 1.44
C MET A 38 -1.79 10.57 0.02
N GLN A 39 -2.99 10.31 -0.52
CA GLN A 39 -3.16 9.85 -1.92
C GLN A 39 -3.01 10.99 -2.93
N SER A 40 -3.32 12.22 -2.53
CA SER A 40 -3.13 13.43 -3.38
C SER A 40 -1.65 13.76 -3.62
N LEU A 41 -0.74 13.27 -2.77
CA LEU A 41 0.69 13.54 -2.86
C LEU A 41 1.45 12.46 -3.67
N GLY A 42 0.75 11.54 -4.32
CA GLY A 42 1.35 10.53 -5.21
C GLY A 42 2.11 9.40 -4.49
N TYR A 43 2.14 9.39 -3.16
CA TYR A 43 2.84 8.37 -2.37
C TYR A 43 2.04 7.07 -2.19
N LEU A 44 0.71 7.11 -2.29
CA LEU A 44 -0.15 5.94 -2.16
C LEU A 44 -1.03 5.75 -3.40
N PRO A 45 -1.35 4.49 -3.77
CA PRO A 45 -2.26 4.21 -4.88
C PRO A 45 -3.63 4.83 -4.63
N THR A 46 -4.22 5.40 -5.68
CA THR A 46 -5.51 6.10 -5.62
C THR A 46 -6.63 5.09 -5.38
N LYS A 47 -7.37 5.31 -4.29
CA LYS A 47 -8.46 4.44 -3.86
C LYS A 47 -9.77 4.96 -4.43
N TYR A 48 -10.53 4.08 -5.07
CA TYR A 48 -11.86 4.38 -5.59
C TYR A 48 -12.90 3.73 -4.69
N ILE A 49 -14.04 4.40 -4.50
CA ILE A 49 -15.13 3.94 -3.64
C ILE A 49 -16.44 4.09 -4.40
N CYS A 50 -17.25 3.03 -4.40
CA CYS A 50 -18.59 3.06 -4.97
C CYS A 50 -19.60 3.62 -3.97
N ASN A 51 -20.41 4.59 -4.39
CA ASN A 51 -21.45 5.21 -3.57
C ASN A 51 -22.61 4.26 -3.25
N ASN A 52 -22.92 3.34 -4.16
CA ASN A 52 -24.11 2.49 -4.04
C ASN A 52 -23.90 1.31 -3.06
N CYS A 53 -22.70 0.73 -2.99
CA CYS A 53 -22.42 -0.44 -2.15
C CYS A 53 -21.26 -0.27 -1.17
N GLY A 54 -20.59 0.89 -1.17
CA GLY A 54 -19.44 1.14 -0.30
C GLY A 54 -18.18 0.32 -0.64
N TYR A 55 -18.17 -0.41 -1.76
CA TYR A 55 -17.00 -1.18 -2.17
C TYR A 55 -15.83 -0.24 -2.47
N SER A 56 -14.71 -0.45 -1.81
CA SER A 56 -13.50 0.33 -1.99
C SER A 56 -12.36 -0.52 -2.53
N SER A 57 -11.75 -0.11 -3.65
CA SER A 57 -10.65 -0.81 -4.32
C SER A 57 -9.73 0.18 -5.02
N PHE A 58 -8.46 -0.17 -5.20
CA PHE A 58 -7.50 0.64 -5.95
C PHE A 58 -7.70 0.54 -7.46
N ASN A 59 -8.29 -0.58 -7.92
CA ASN A 59 -8.57 -0.82 -9.32
C ASN A 59 -10.06 -1.16 -9.49
N PHE A 60 -10.72 -0.43 -10.39
CA PHE A 60 -12.07 -0.69 -10.83
C PHE A 60 -12.02 -1.06 -12.30
N PRO A 61 -12.74 -2.11 -12.73
CA PRO A 61 -12.77 -2.49 -14.13
C PRO A 61 -13.34 -1.35 -14.98
N GLU A 62 -12.72 -1.12 -16.13
CA GLU A 62 -13.12 -0.14 -17.13
C GLU A 62 -13.81 -0.87 -18.28
N ILE A 63 -15.01 -0.41 -18.64
CA ILE A 63 -15.79 -0.95 -19.76
C ILE A 63 -16.12 0.17 -20.73
N ASP A 64 -16.14 -0.17 -22.01
CA ASP A 64 -16.61 0.74 -23.07
C ASP A 64 -18.12 0.95 -22.91
N ILE A 65 -18.60 2.19 -23.01
CA ILE A 65 -20.03 2.51 -22.91
C ILE A 65 -20.87 1.63 -23.84
N ASN A 66 -20.33 1.27 -25.01
CA ASN A 66 -21.03 0.43 -25.99
C ASN A 66 -21.25 -1.03 -25.53
N GLU A 67 -20.53 -1.50 -24.50
CA GLU A 67 -20.69 -2.83 -23.90
C GLU A 67 -21.57 -2.82 -22.64
N LEU A 68 -21.82 -1.64 -22.07
CA LEU A 68 -22.65 -1.48 -20.87
C LEU A 68 -24.09 -1.98 -21.09
N ASP A 69 -24.66 -1.71 -22.27
CA ASP A 69 -26.01 -2.16 -22.63
C ASP A 69 -26.13 -3.70 -22.69
N LYS A 70 -25.03 -4.41 -22.97
CA LYS A 70 -25.02 -5.87 -23.04
C LYS A 70 -24.98 -6.53 -21.66
N LEU A 71 -24.43 -5.85 -20.65
CA LEU A 71 -24.32 -6.36 -19.28
C LEU A 71 -25.65 -6.37 -18.54
N HIS A 72 -26.55 -5.43 -18.83
CA HIS A 72 -27.88 -5.39 -18.22
C HIS A 72 -28.75 -6.61 -18.61
N LEU A 73 -28.45 -7.29 -19.72
CA LEU A 73 -29.21 -8.46 -20.20
C LEU A 73 -28.75 -9.79 -19.58
N GLN A 74 -27.48 -9.91 -19.15
CA GLN A 74 -26.97 -11.16 -18.57
C GLN A 74 -27.31 -11.33 -17.08
N ASN A 75 -27.76 -10.27 -16.40
CA ASN A 75 -27.97 -10.26 -14.95
C ASN A 75 -29.28 -10.91 -14.46
N LYS A 76 -30.09 -11.53 -15.34
CA LYS A 76 -31.27 -12.33 -14.93
C LYS A 76 -30.97 -13.80 -14.69
N GLN A 77 -29.76 -14.28 -15.01
CA GLN A 77 -29.41 -15.69 -14.86
C GLN A 77 -28.19 -15.85 -13.94
N GLY A 78 -28.47 -15.98 -12.64
CA GLY A 78 -27.62 -16.75 -11.72
C GLY A 78 -26.45 -16.00 -11.09
N VAL A 79 -26.71 -15.07 -10.17
CA VAL A 79 -25.71 -14.69 -9.16
C VAL A 79 -25.79 -15.70 -8.02
N LYS A 80 -24.98 -16.76 -8.11
CA LYS A 80 -24.65 -17.62 -6.96
C LYS A 80 -23.85 -16.78 -5.96
N GLU A 81 -24.33 -16.73 -4.73
CA GLU A 81 -23.63 -16.13 -3.58
C GLU A 81 -22.21 -16.70 -3.46
N SER A 82 -21.21 -15.92 -3.85
CA SER A 82 -19.81 -16.19 -3.53
C SER A 82 -19.58 -15.77 -2.09
N LYS A 83 -19.67 -16.77 -1.20
CA LYS A 83 -19.31 -16.69 0.21
C LYS A 83 -17.94 -16.04 0.36
N ASN A 84 -17.89 -15.00 1.18
CA ASN A 84 -16.70 -14.46 1.85
C ASN A 84 -15.58 -15.50 2.03
N GLN A 85 -14.63 -15.50 1.11
CA GLN A 85 -13.24 -15.78 1.44
C GLN A 85 -12.54 -14.46 1.21
N SER A 86 -12.53 -13.63 2.26
CA SER A 86 -11.44 -12.69 2.47
C SER A 86 -10.16 -13.49 2.26
N GLU A 87 -9.48 -13.25 1.15
CA GLU A 87 -8.13 -13.75 0.91
C GLU A 87 -7.32 -13.28 2.12
N LEU A 88 -7.11 -14.21 3.07
CA LEU A 88 -6.16 -14.04 4.14
C LEU A 88 -4.84 -13.89 3.43
N ILE A 89 -4.43 -12.65 3.17
CA ILE A 89 -3.05 -12.33 2.80
C ILE A 89 -2.22 -13.05 3.84
N ASP A 90 -1.47 -14.07 3.42
CA ASP A 90 -0.68 -14.92 4.29
C ASP A 90 0.40 -14.06 4.95
N THR A 91 0.04 -13.44 6.08
CA THR A 91 0.94 -12.71 6.98
C THR A 91 2.00 -13.62 7.59
N SER A 92 1.93 -14.93 7.33
CA SER A 92 2.95 -15.94 7.65
C SER A 92 4.35 -15.54 7.14
N TYR A 93 4.46 -14.88 5.98
CA TYR A 93 5.78 -14.46 5.46
C TYR A 93 6.41 -13.33 6.28
N GLY A 94 5.59 -12.42 6.82
CA GLY A 94 6.06 -11.29 7.62
C GLY A 94 6.59 -11.70 8.99
N LYS A 95 6.01 -12.75 9.60
CA LYS A 95 6.36 -13.17 10.96
C LYS A 95 7.79 -13.73 11.05
N PHE A 96 8.27 -14.41 10.01
CA PHE A 96 9.65 -14.90 9.97
C PHE A 96 10.65 -13.75 9.75
N TYR A 97 10.38 -12.88 8.77
CA TYR A 97 11.26 -11.77 8.43
C TYR A 97 11.46 -10.81 9.61
N VAL A 98 10.38 -10.40 10.28
CA VAL A 98 10.46 -9.51 11.45
C VAL A 98 11.25 -10.15 12.59
N LYS A 99 11.06 -11.45 12.81
CA LYS A 99 11.75 -12.20 13.88
C LYS A 99 13.24 -12.38 13.60
N VAL A 100 13.64 -12.55 12.34
CA VAL A 100 15.04 -12.64 11.92
C VAL A 100 15.69 -11.26 11.97
N MET A 101 15.04 -10.24 11.41
CA MET A 101 15.54 -8.86 11.43
C MET A 101 15.77 -8.38 12.85
N TRP A 102 14.81 -8.53 13.76
CA TRP A 102 14.98 -8.05 15.14
C TRP A 102 16.09 -8.78 15.90
N LYS A 103 16.32 -10.07 15.62
CA LYS A 103 17.39 -10.85 16.26
C LYS A 103 18.79 -10.47 15.79
N ILE A 104 18.93 -10.06 14.53
CA ILE A 104 20.23 -9.78 13.92
C ILE A 104 20.56 -8.28 14.00
N VAL A 105 19.59 -7.42 13.67
CA VAL A 105 19.78 -5.97 13.60
C VAL A 105 20.07 -5.37 14.97
N GLY A 106 19.39 -5.82 16.03
CA GLY A 106 19.58 -5.33 17.40
C GLY A 106 21.04 -5.40 17.89
N PRO A 107 21.66 -6.60 17.95
CA PRO A 107 23.04 -6.72 18.40
C PRO A 107 24.04 -6.03 17.47
N ILE A 108 23.77 -5.99 16.15
CA ILE A 108 24.60 -5.25 15.20
C ILE A 108 24.60 -3.76 15.55
N PHE A 109 23.42 -3.15 15.74
CA PHE A 109 23.32 -1.73 16.11
C PHE A 109 24.02 -1.40 17.43
N LEU A 110 23.96 -2.31 18.41
CA LEU A 110 24.65 -2.14 19.69
C LEU A 110 26.18 -2.12 19.49
N VAL A 111 26.72 -3.06 18.71
CA VAL A 111 28.15 -3.12 18.39
C VAL A 111 28.59 -1.87 17.63
N PHE A 112 27.83 -1.42 16.63
CA PHE A 112 28.11 -0.18 15.90
C PHE A 112 28.08 1.05 16.81
N GLY A 113 27.13 1.14 17.74
CA GLY A 113 27.07 2.22 18.72
C GLY A 113 28.30 2.27 19.64
N LEU A 114 28.75 1.12 20.13
CA LEU A 114 29.98 1.04 20.96
C LEU A 114 31.24 1.40 20.17
N ILE A 115 31.36 0.93 18.92
CA ILE A 115 32.48 1.28 18.05
C ILE A 115 32.50 2.78 17.78
N TYR A 116 31.33 3.38 17.50
CA TYR A 116 31.21 4.81 17.26
C TYR A 116 31.68 5.61 18.48
N ILE A 117 31.20 5.26 19.69
CA ILE A 117 31.65 5.89 20.94
C ILE A 117 33.17 5.76 21.12
N TYR A 118 33.75 4.58 20.84
CA TYR A 118 35.19 4.35 20.95
C TYR A 118 36.00 5.24 20.00
N ILE A 119 35.55 5.39 18.75
CA ILE A 119 36.20 6.26 17.76
C ILE A 119 36.13 7.72 18.22
N THR A 120 34.96 8.18 18.70
CA THR A 120 34.77 9.54 19.22
C THR A 120 35.66 9.84 20.43
N ILE A 121 35.84 8.87 21.33
CA ILE A 121 36.75 9.02 22.47
C ILE A 121 38.21 9.10 22.00
N SER A 122 38.56 8.29 20.99
CA SER A 122 39.94 8.17 20.47
C SER A 122 40.36 9.37 19.63
N SER A 123 39.43 10.08 18.98
CA SER A 123 39.73 11.23 18.13
C SER A 123 40.03 12.52 18.91
N HIS A 124 39.90 12.53 20.24
CA HIS A 124 40.13 13.69 21.13
C HIS A 124 39.33 14.97 20.78
N SER A 125 38.43 14.88 19.80
CA SER A 125 37.55 15.94 19.33
C SER A 125 36.20 15.80 20.03
N TYR A 126 36.14 16.32 21.26
CA TYR A 126 34.92 16.26 22.08
C TYR A 126 33.96 17.41 21.73
N GLU A 127 33.32 17.32 20.57
CA GLU A 127 32.05 18.04 20.42
C GLU A 127 30.99 17.26 21.20
N GLY A 128 30.44 17.86 22.27
CA GLY A 128 29.53 17.17 23.19
C GLY A 128 28.29 16.55 22.52
N LEU A 129 27.96 17.02 21.32
CA LEU A 129 26.85 16.53 20.50
C LEU A 129 27.12 15.11 19.94
N ASP A 130 28.35 14.82 19.49
CA ASP A 130 28.70 13.50 18.93
C ASP A 130 28.66 12.41 20.00
N LEU A 131 29.12 12.74 21.22
CA LEU A 131 29.08 11.82 22.34
C LEU A 131 27.63 11.53 22.79
N LEU A 132 26.75 12.54 22.78
CA LEU A 132 25.32 12.36 23.05
C LEU A 132 24.66 11.46 22.00
N ILE A 133 24.95 11.67 20.72
CA ILE A 133 24.42 10.83 19.64
C ILE A 133 24.87 9.38 19.81
N GLY A 134 26.15 9.14 20.09
CA GLY A 134 26.67 7.80 20.34
C GLY A 134 25.97 7.11 21.52
N MET A 135 25.77 7.83 22.62
CA MET A 135 25.06 7.32 23.81
C MET A 135 23.59 6.98 23.50
N ILE A 136 22.88 7.83 22.75
CA ILE A 136 21.48 7.58 22.36
C ILE A 136 21.39 6.30 21.50
N ILE A 137 22.29 6.13 20.53
CA ILE A 137 22.33 4.95 19.66
C ILE A 137 22.59 3.69 20.49
N ALA A 138 23.54 3.73 21.43
CA ALA A 138 23.84 2.60 22.31
C ALA A 138 22.63 2.26 23.20
N ILE A 139 21.96 3.25 23.80
CA ILE A 139 20.77 3.05 24.64
C ILE A 139 19.64 2.43 23.82
N LEU A 140 19.33 2.96 22.63
CA LEU A 140 18.30 2.38 21.75
C LEU A 140 18.64 0.94 21.34
N GLY A 141 19.91 0.65 21.04
CA GLY A 141 20.40 -0.69 20.77
C GLY A 141 20.17 -1.65 21.94
N THR A 142 20.47 -1.21 23.17
CA THR A 142 20.24 -2.03 24.38
C THR A 142 18.76 -2.29 24.65
N ILE A 143 17.89 -1.29 24.46
CA ILE A 143 16.44 -1.43 24.63
C ILE A 143 15.89 -2.44 23.60
N MET A 144 16.29 -2.34 22.33
CA MET A 144 15.88 -3.28 21.28
C MET A 144 16.38 -4.70 21.57
N CYS A 145 17.61 -4.85 22.05
CA CYS A 145 18.15 -6.14 22.45
C CYS A 145 17.43 -6.72 23.70
N TYR A 146 17.01 -5.87 24.64
CA TYR A 146 16.24 -6.28 25.81
C TYR A 146 14.83 -6.77 25.44
N ILE A 147 14.12 -6.04 24.58
CA ILE A 147 12.77 -6.42 24.13
C ILE A 147 12.80 -7.77 23.37
N THR A 148 13.80 -7.98 22.52
CA THR A 148 13.95 -9.26 21.81
C THR A 148 14.26 -10.42 22.74
N PHE A 149 15.03 -10.18 23.81
CA PHE A 149 15.32 -11.19 24.83
C PHE A 149 14.09 -11.53 25.68
N THR A 150 13.31 -10.54 26.11
CA THR A 150 12.11 -10.76 26.93
C THR A 150 10.99 -11.47 26.16
N GLN A 151 10.79 -11.14 24.88
CA GLN A 151 9.84 -11.88 24.03
C GLN A 151 10.19 -13.37 23.90
N LYS A 152 11.48 -13.71 23.88
CA LYS A 152 11.92 -15.11 23.83
C LYS A 152 11.55 -15.88 25.11
N GLN A 153 11.58 -15.24 26.28
CA GLN A 153 11.22 -15.88 27.53
C GLN A 153 9.71 -16.15 27.62
N MET A 154 8.86 -15.21 27.22
CA MET A 154 7.40 -15.41 27.27
C MET A 154 6.90 -16.55 26.38
N ILE A 155 7.58 -16.84 25.26
CA ILE A 155 7.22 -17.96 24.38
C ILE A 155 7.62 -19.32 24.98
N ARG A 156 8.62 -19.39 25.86
CA ARG A 156 9.03 -20.65 26.50
C ARG A 156 8.18 -21.06 27.71
N MET A 157 7.32 -20.17 28.21
CA MET A 157 6.47 -20.43 29.38
C MET A 157 5.02 -20.81 29.02
N LYS A 158 4.71 -20.99 27.74
CA LYS A 158 3.42 -21.54 27.24
C LYS A 158 3.69 -22.87 26.56
#